data_AF-Q9TTC3-F1
#
_entry.id   AF-Q9TTC3-F1
#
_cell.length_a   1.000
_cell.length_b   1.000
_cell.length_c   1.000
_cell.angle_alpha   90.00
_cell.angle_beta   90.00
_cell.angle_gamma   90.00
#
_symmetry.space_group_name_H-M   'P 1'
#
loop_
_entity.id
_entity.type
_entity.pdbx_description
1 polymer ?
#
loop_
_entity_poly.entity_id
_entity_poly.type
_entity_poly.pdbx_seq_one_letter_code
_entity_poly.pdbx_strand_id
1 'polypeptide(L)'
;SVSVWVGDKTTATDIKGKEVMVLGEVNINNSVFKQYFFETKCRDPNPVDGGCRGIDAKHWNSYCTTTHTFVKALTMDDKQAAWRFIR
;
A
#
# COMPACT_ATOMS: atom_id res chain seq x y z
N SER A 1 10.55 -10.15 2.28
CA SER A 1 9.73 -8.93 2.28
C SER A 1 10.41 -7.89 3.15
N VAL A 2 9.95 -6.63 3.08
CA VAL A 2 10.30 -5.55 4.00
C VAL A 2 9.00 -4.87 4.42
N SER A 3 8.81 -4.64 5.71
CA SER A 3 7.60 -4.03 6.28
C SER A 3 7.94 -2.77 7.06
N VAL A 4 7.19 -1.69 6.84
CA VAL A 4 7.45 -0.37 7.43
C VAL A 4 6.13 0.33 7.79
N TRP A 5 6.13 1.05 8.91
CA TRP A 5 5.06 1.99 9.26
C TRP A 5 5.26 3.31 8.51
N VAL A 6 4.31 3.68 7.67
CA VAL A 6 4.33 4.90 6.84
C VAL A 6 3.30 5.89 7.38
N GLY A 7 3.74 7.08 7.78
CA GLY A 7 2.88 8.13 8.34
C GLY A 7 2.83 9.41 7.49
N ASP A 8 3.60 9.46 6.42
CA ASP A 8 3.78 10.58 5.48
C ASP A 8 3.19 10.26 4.10
N LYS A 9 2.21 9.35 4.05
CA LYS A 9 1.53 8.97 2.81
C LYS A 9 0.66 10.12 2.31
N THR A 10 0.94 10.63 1.11
CA THR A 10 0.24 11.76 0.49
C THR A 10 -0.70 11.35 -0.64
N THR A 11 -0.41 10.24 -1.32
CA THR A 11 -1.21 9.72 -2.42
C THR A 11 -1.53 8.24 -2.23
N ALA A 12 -2.69 7.82 -2.72
CA ALA A 12 -3.09 6.43 -2.77
C ALA A 12 -4.06 6.19 -3.93
N THR A 13 -4.30 4.92 -4.26
CA THR A 13 -5.35 4.55 -5.22
C THR A 13 -6.58 4.06 -4.45
N ASP A 14 -7.74 4.66 -4.71
CA ASP A 14 -9.02 4.19 -4.17
C ASP A 14 -9.40 2.82 -4.77
N ILE A 15 -10.34 2.11 -4.15
CA ILE A 15 -10.84 0.79 -4.56
C ILE A 15 -11.40 0.78 -5.99
N LYS A 16 -11.82 1.94 -6.49
CA LYS A 16 -12.29 2.15 -7.87
C LYS A 16 -11.17 2.39 -8.88
N GLY A 17 -9.90 2.35 -8.46
CA GLY A 17 -8.74 2.58 -9.32
C GLY A 17 -8.39 4.06 -9.56
N LYS A 18 -9.08 5.00 -8.89
CA LYS A 18 -8.82 6.44 -9.01
C LYS A 18 -7.71 6.85 -8.03
N GLU A 19 -6.79 7.70 -8.48
CA GLU A 19 -5.80 8.33 -7.60
C GLU A 19 -6.45 9.39 -6.71
N VAL A 20 -6.15 9.35 -5.42
CA VAL A 20 -6.71 10.24 -4.40
C VAL A 20 -5.61 10.72 -3.46
N MET A 21 -5.77 11.92 -2.89
CA MET A 21 -4.84 12.43 -1.89
C MET A 21 -5.20 11.89 -0.51
N VAL A 22 -4.22 11.43 0.25
CA VAL A 22 -4.38 11.01 1.64
C VAL A 22 -4.09 12.20 2.55
N LEU A 23 -4.99 12.50 3.49
CA LEU A 23 -4.78 13.58 4.44
C LEU A 23 -3.81 13.12 5.54
N GLY A 24 -2.76 13.87 5.85
CA GLY A 24 -1.80 13.46 6.89
C GLY A 24 -2.43 13.35 8.29
N GLU A 25 -3.44 14.17 8.56
CA GLU A 25 -4.11 14.27 9.85
C GLU A 25 -5.64 14.14 9.72
N VAL A 26 -6.25 13.51 10.72
CA VAL A 26 -7.69 13.26 10.83
C VAL A 26 -8.18 13.77 12.17
N ASN A 27 -9.22 14.59 12.17
CA ASN A 27 -9.90 14.96 13.40
C ASN A 27 -11.03 13.96 13.69
N ILE A 28 -10.91 13.17 14.75
CA ILE A 28 -11.94 12.25 15.25
C ILE A 28 -12.28 12.69 16.67
N ASN A 29 -13.54 13.08 16.91
CA ASN A 29 -14.02 13.47 18.24
C ASN A 29 -13.14 14.54 18.94
N ASN A 30 -12.76 15.60 18.20
CA ASN A 30 -11.93 16.70 18.70
C ASN A 30 -10.47 16.32 19.02
N SER A 31 -10.03 15.13 18.59
CA SER A 31 -8.66 14.65 18.70
C SER A 31 -8.05 14.51 17.32
N VAL A 32 -6.85 15.07 17.13
CA VAL A 32 -6.12 15.01 15.86
C VAL A 32 -5.21 13.78 15.86
N PHE A 33 -5.43 12.89 14.91
CA PHE A 33 -4.65 11.67 14.71
C PHE A 33 -3.93 11.70 13.37
N LYS A 34 -2.70 11.20 13.34
CA LYS A 34 -2.00 10.93 12.07
C LYS A 34 -2.45 9.60 11.47
N GLN A 35 -2.58 9.54 10.15
CA GLN A 35 -2.89 8.29 9.46
C GLN A 35 -1.60 7.48 9.26
N TYR A 36 -1.51 6.32 9.90
CA TYR A 36 -0.41 5.39 9.73
C TYR A 36 -0.85 4.16 8.94
N PHE A 37 0.03 3.71 8.05
CA PHE A 37 -0.17 2.54 7.20
C PHE A 37 0.98 1.56 7.40
N PHE A 38 0.66 0.27 7.55
CA PHE A 38 1.68 -0.77 7.61
C PHE A 38 1.88 -1.34 6.20
N GLU A 39 2.87 -0.84 5.48
CA GLU A 39 3.16 -1.27 4.12
C GLU A 39 4.18 -2.42 4.13
N THR A 40 3.90 -3.48 3.36
CA THR A 40 4.83 -4.59 3.15
C THR A 40 5.10 -4.76 1.66
N LYS A 41 6.37 -4.80 1.27
CA LYS A 41 6.80 -4.93 -0.14
C LYS A 41 7.76 -6.10 -0.32
N CYS A 42 7.86 -6.59 -1.55
CA CYS A 42 8.93 -7.52 -1.94
C CYS A 42 10.29 -6.85 -1.72
N ARG A 43 11.24 -7.58 -1.13
CA ARG A 43 12.61 -7.07 -0.96
C ARG A 43 13.36 -7.05 -2.29
N ASP A 44 13.19 -8.14 -3.04
CA ASP A 44 13.76 -8.36 -4.35
C ASP A 44 12.73 -9.14 -5.17
N PRO A 45 12.39 -8.72 -6.40
CA PRO A 45 11.55 -9.50 -7.31
C PRO A 45 12.16 -10.86 -7.67
N ASN A 46 13.49 -10.98 -7.77
CA ASN A 46 14.21 -12.19 -8.16
C ASN A 46 15.38 -12.46 -7.19
N PRO A 47 15.10 -12.97 -5.97
CA PRO A 47 16.12 -13.16 -4.93
C PRO A 47 17.19 -14.23 -5.26
N VAL A 48 17.01 -15.01 -6.33
CA VAL A 48 17.98 -15.98 -6.86
C VAL A 48 17.94 -15.96 -8.39
N ASP A 49 19.03 -16.41 -9.03
CA ASP A 49 19.04 -16.68 -10.47
C ASP A 49 18.00 -17.75 -10.80
N GLY A 50 16.99 -17.40 -11.60
CA GLY A 50 15.81 -18.24 -11.88
C GLY A 50 14.51 -17.78 -11.20
N GLY A 51 14.56 -16.71 -10.38
CA GLY A 51 13.36 -16.05 -9.84
C GLY A 51 13.18 -16.24 -8.33
N CYS A 52 12.07 -16.86 -7.93
CA CYS A 52 11.74 -17.14 -6.54
C CYS A 52 12.63 -18.26 -5.96
N ARG A 53 13.02 -18.12 -4.69
CA ARG A 53 13.85 -19.11 -4.00
C ARG A 53 13.10 -20.43 -3.81
N GLY A 54 13.74 -21.55 -4.20
CA GLY A 54 13.21 -22.90 -4.00
C GLY A 54 12.23 -23.38 -5.07
N ILE A 55 12.07 -22.63 -6.15
CA ILE A 55 11.30 -23.05 -7.33
C ILE A 55 12.20 -23.84 -8.28
N ASP A 56 11.64 -24.88 -8.89
CA ASP A 56 12.31 -25.64 -9.93
C ASP A 56 12.36 -24.85 -11.25
N ALA A 57 13.46 -24.13 -11.44
CA ALA A 57 13.71 -23.28 -12.60
C ALA A 57 13.78 -24.02 -13.94
N LYS A 58 13.88 -25.36 -13.95
CA LYS A 58 13.84 -26.14 -15.19
C LYS A 58 12.42 -26.25 -15.77
N HIS A 59 11.40 -26.17 -14.92
CA HIS A 59 10.01 -26.34 -15.30
C HIS A 59 9.15 -25.10 -15.08
N TRP A 60 9.62 -24.14 -14.26
CA TRP A 60 8.83 -22.98 -13.86
C TRP A 60 9.62 -21.67 -13.96
N ASN A 61 8.99 -20.68 -14.57
CA ASN A 61 9.40 -19.29 -14.46
C ASN A 61 8.68 -18.64 -13.27
N SER A 62 9.42 -17.94 -12.42
CA SER A 62 8.86 -17.36 -11.19
C SER A 62 9.40 -15.96 -10.92
N TYR A 63 8.59 -15.14 -10.24
CA TYR A 63 8.97 -13.81 -9.77
C TYR A 63 8.16 -13.45 -8.52
N CYS A 64 8.75 -12.68 -7.62
CA CYS A 64 8.08 -12.15 -6.44
C CYS A 64 7.32 -10.87 -6.78
N THR A 65 6.04 -10.80 -6.40
CA THR A 65 5.20 -9.61 -6.59
C THR A 65 4.52 -9.21 -5.28
N THR A 66 4.29 -7.90 -5.13
CA THR A 66 3.62 -7.36 -3.95
C THR A 66 2.10 -7.44 -4.15
N THR A 67 1.40 -7.98 -3.15
CA THR A 67 -0.06 -7.99 -3.13
C THR A 67 -0.60 -6.78 -2.39
N HIS A 68 -1.83 -6.41 -2.70
CA HIS A 68 -2.50 -5.25 -2.09
C HIS A 68 -3.59 -5.71 -1.13
N THR A 69 -3.84 -4.88 -0.12
CA THR A 69 -5.01 -4.96 0.76
C THR A 69 -5.70 -3.61 0.74
N PHE A 70 -6.97 -3.56 1.16
CA PHE A 70 -7.72 -2.32 1.20
C PHE A 70 -7.96 -1.90 2.65
N VAL A 71 -7.58 -0.67 2.97
CA VAL A 71 -7.79 -0.07 4.30
C VAL A 71 -8.56 1.23 4.16
N LYS A 72 -9.36 1.55 5.18
CA LYS A 72 -10.14 2.78 5.19
C LYS A 72 -9.25 3.94 5.60
N ALA A 73 -9.17 4.97 4.77
CA ALA A 73 -8.40 6.18 5.01
C ALA A 73 -9.24 7.42 4.72
N LEU A 74 -8.95 8.52 5.42
CA LEU A 74 -9.51 9.81 5.09
C LEU A 74 -8.73 10.37 3.89
N THR A 75 -9.44 10.57 2.79
CA THR A 75 -8.86 11.02 1.52
C THR A 75 -9.55 12.27 1.02
N MET A 76 -8.83 13.09 0.28
CA MET A 76 -9.35 14.24 -0.43
C MET A 76 -9.31 13.94 -1.93
N ASP A 77 -10.47 14.06 -2.55
CA ASP A 77 -10.64 13.99 -4.00
C ASP A 77 -11.22 15.32 -4.46
N ASP A 78 -10.45 16.07 -5.24
CA ASP A 78 -10.68 17.48 -5.54
C ASP A 78 -10.87 18.34 -4.28
N LYS A 79 -12.13 18.60 -3.90
CA LYS A 79 -12.54 19.39 -2.73
C LYS A 79 -13.39 18.60 -1.73
N GLN A 80 -13.56 17.29 -1.95
CA GLN A 80 -14.39 16.43 -1.13
C GLN A 80 -13.52 15.48 -0.30
N ALA A 81 -13.44 15.78 1.00
CA ALA A 81 -12.89 14.86 1.98
C ALA A 81 -13.91 13.75 2.28
N ALA A 82 -13.51 12.50 2.11
CA ALA A 82 -14.33 11.35 2.46
C ALA A 82 -13.49 10.16 2.89
N TRP A 83 -14.10 9.30 3.71
CA TRP A 83 -13.52 8.01 4.04
C TRP A 83 -13.67 7.06 2.85
N ARG A 84 -12.54 6.62 2.29
CA ARG A 84 -12.47 5.70 1.14
C ARG A 84 -11.57 4.52 1.46
N PHE A 85 -11.72 3.44 0.70
CA PHE A 85 -10.84 2.27 0.82
C PHE A 85 -9.68 2.43 -0.16
N ILE A 86 -8.46 2.47 0.33
CA ILE A 86 -7.27 2.65 -0.50
C ILE A 86 -6.41 1.39 -0.54
N ARG A 87 -5.72 1.17 -1.66
CA ARG A 87 -4.64 0.18 -1.82
C ARG A 87 -3.26 0.78 -1.70
#